data_AF-A0A845LW35-F1
#
_entry.id   AF-A0A845LW35-F1
#
_cell.length_a   1.000
_cell.length_b   1.000
_cell.length_c   1.000
_cell.angle_alpha   90.00
_cell.angle_beta   90.00
_cell.angle_gamma   90.00
#
_symmetry.space_group_name_H-M   'P 1'
#
loop_
_entity.id
_entity.type
_entity.pdbx_description
1 polymer ?
#
loop_
_entity_poly.entity_id
_entity_poly.type
_entity_poly.pdbx_seq_one_letter_code
_entity_poly.pdbx_strand_id
1 'polypeptide(L)'
;MDEIEIKITPEERDLILDLTFADEVLTDRLKIAEMRGKHLVARYSISDLDDLIGFIAAEANHAEDKKLQKKLDRLIDKLERMLEE
;
A
#
# COMPACT_ATOMS: atom_id res chain seq x y z
N MET A 1 7.26 -10.06 16.38
CA MET A 1 7.27 -9.18 15.20
C MET A 1 5.91 -8.54 15.23
N ASP A 2 5.85 -7.24 15.49
CA ASP A 2 4.57 -6.56 15.63
C ASP A 2 3.91 -6.48 14.25
N GLU A 3 2.66 -6.93 14.19
CA GLU A 3 1.86 -6.95 12.97
C GLU A 3 0.72 -5.94 13.08
N ILE A 4 0.41 -5.31 11.95
CA ILE A 4 -0.69 -4.37 11.82
C ILE A 4 -1.66 -4.81 10.73
N GLU A 5 -2.94 -4.53 10.96
CA GLU A 5 -4.00 -4.71 9.97
C GLU A 5 -4.18 -3.41 9.17
N ILE A 6 -3.92 -3.45 7.86
CA ILE A 6 -4.19 -2.33 6.96
C ILE A 6 -5.55 -2.47 6.29
N LYS A 7 -6.18 -1.33 6.01
CA LYS A 7 -7.50 -1.26 5.36
C LYS A 7 -7.44 -0.37 4.13
N ILE A 8 -7.40 -1.01 2.97
CA ILE A 8 -7.34 -0.32 1.68
C ILE A 8 -8.58 -0.58 0.84
N THR A 9 -8.88 0.29 -0.11
CA THR A 9 -9.94 0.05 -1.10
C THR A 9 -9.45 -0.87 -2.21
N PRO A 10 -10.35 -1.49 -2.99
CA PRO A 10 -9.96 -2.21 -4.20
C PRO A 10 -9.14 -1.35 -5.17
N GLU A 11 -9.50 -0.07 -5.34
CA GLU A 11 -8.79 0.86 -6.20
C GLU A 11 -7.36 1.15 -5.71
N GLU A 12 -7.16 1.26 -4.40
CA GLU A 12 -5.83 1.43 -3.79
C GLU A 12 -5.00 0.14 -3.93
N ARG A 13 -5.61 -1.04 -3.79
CA ARG A 13 -4.94 -2.32 -4.03
C ARG A 13 -4.49 -2.44 -5.47
N ASP A 14 -5.37 -2.15 -6.41
CA ASP A 14 -5.06 -2.21 -7.84
C ASP A 14 -3.95 -1.20 -8.19
N LEU A 15 -3.99 0.00 -7.58
CA LEU A 15 -2.92 0.99 -7.70
C LEU A 15 -1.55 0.45 -7.23
N ILE A 16 -1.51 -0.26 -6.10
CA ILE A 16 -0.27 -0.87 -5.59
C ILE A 16 0.22 -1.97 -6.54
N LEU A 17 -0.68 -2.87 -6.96
CA LEU A 17 -0.34 -4.01 -7.81
C LEU A 17 0.10 -3.60 -9.22
N ASP A 18 -0.48 -2.54 -9.78
CA ASP A 18 -0.20 -2.10 -11.15
C ASP A 18 1.09 -1.28 -11.26
N LEU A 19 1.51 -0.61 -10.19
CA LEU A 19 2.60 0.38 -10.24
C LEU A 19 3.88 -0.07 -9.57
N THR A 20 3.77 -0.79 -8.46
CA THR A 20 4.97 -1.16 -7.75
C THR A 20 5.53 -2.42 -8.38
N PHE A 21 6.73 -2.35 -8.96
CA PHE A 21 7.62 -3.51 -9.05
C PHE A 21 8.06 -3.98 -7.65
N ALA A 22 7.26 -3.74 -6.62
CA ALA A 22 7.49 -4.23 -5.28
C ALA A 22 7.50 -5.75 -5.33
N ASP A 23 8.37 -6.32 -4.52
CA ASP A 23 8.56 -7.76 -4.42
C ASP A 23 7.21 -8.49 -4.32
N GLU A 24 7.07 -9.63 -4.98
CA GLU A 24 5.88 -10.48 -4.90
C GLU A 24 5.55 -10.77 -3.42
N VAL A 25 6.55 -10.85 -2.56
CA VAL A 25 6.40 -11.01 -1.10
C VAL A 25 5.56 -9.90 -0.45
N LEU A 26 5.68 -8.64 -0.91
CA LEU A 26 4.93 -7.51 -0.38
C LEU A 26 3.53 -7.38 -0.99
N THR A 27 3.36 -7.81 -2.24
CA THR A 27 2.11 -7.62 -3.00
C THR A 27 1.18 -8.83 -2.96
N ASP A 28 1.69 -10.05 -2.74
CA ASP A 28 0.90 -11.29 -2.69
C ASP A 28 -0.17 -11.27 -1.60
N ARG A 29 0.13 -10.64 -0.46
CA ARG A 29 -0.82 -10.46 0.64
C ARG A 29 -2.05 -9.65 0.22
N LEU A 30 -1.89 -8.70 -0.70
CA LEU A 30 -3.00 -7.90 -1.27
C LEU A 30 -3.81 -8.67 -2.30
N LYS A 31 -3.22 -9.68 -2.96
CA LYS A 31 -3.93 -10.54 -3.92
C LYS A 31 -4.91 -11.47 -3.20
N ILE A 32 -4.57 -11.91 -1.99
CA ILE A 32 -5.41 -12.79 -1.15
C ILE A 32 -6.17 -12.07 -0.03
N ALA A 33 -6.08 -10.73 0.03
CA ALA A 33 -6.71 -9.92 1.08
C ALA A 33 -8.23 -10.14 1.13
N GLU A 34 -8.75 -10.25 2.35
CA GLU A 34 -10.18 -10.48 2.57
C GLU A 34 -10.96 -9.18 2.39
N MET A 35 -12.09 -9.24 1.68
CA MET A 35 -13.02 -8.12 1.66
C MET A 35 -13.86 -8.05 2.93
N ARG A 36 -13.70 -6.98 3.70
CA ARG A 36 -14.57 -6.64 4.85
C ARG A 36 -15.34 -5.36 4.57
N GLY A 37 -16.60 -5.54 4.14
CA GLY A 37 -17.47 -4.44 3.74
C GLY A 37 -16.95 -3.74 2.49
N LYS A 38 -16.41 -2.53 2.64
CA LYS A 38 -15.86 -1.72 1.53
C LYS A 38 -14.33 -1.72 1.44
N HIS A 39 -13.65 -2.39 2.36
CA HIS A 39 -12.19 -2.41 2.42
C HIS A 39 -11.62 -3.82 2.28
N LEU A 40 -10.53 -3.95 1.53
CA LEU A 40 -9.61 -5.07 1.60
C LEU A 40 -8.79 -4.96 2.87
N VAL A 41 -8.63 -6.09 3.55
CA VAL A 41 -7.93 -6.18 4.81
C VAL A 41 -6.77 -7.15 4.68
N ALA A 42 -5.57 -6.67 4.98
CA ALA A 42 -4.33 -7.44 4.94
C ALA A 42 -3.51 -7.18 6.21
N ARG A 43 -2.73 -8.18 6.63
CA ARG A 43 -1.77 -8.02 7.73
C ARG A 43 -0.36 -7.89 7.19
N TYR A 44 0.39 -6.98 7.78
CA TYR A 44 1.81 -6.77 7.52
C TYR A 44 2.55 -6.74 8.84
N SER A 45 3.81 -7.18 8.84
CA SER A 45 4.73 -6.69 9.87
C SER A 45 4.92 -5.19 9.68
N ILE A 46 5.24 -4.46 10.76
CA ILE A 46 5.56 -3.03 10.68
C ILE A 46 6.68 -2.78 9.66
N SER A 47 7.72 -3.62 9.62
CA SER A 47 8.83 -3.50 8.67
C SER A 47 8.39 -3.69 7.22
N ASP A 48 7.55 -4.70 6.95
CA ASP A 48 7.12 -4.98 5.58
C ASP A 48 6.17 -3.88 5.06
N LEU A 49 5.39 -3.26 5.96
CA LEU A 49 4.55 -2.12 5.60
C LEU A 49 5.39 -0.87 5.33
N ASP A 50 6.42 -0.60 6.14
CA ASP A 50 7.38 0.49 5.91
C ASP A 50 8.12 0.32 4.58
N ASP A 51 8.59 -0.90 4.27
CA ASP A 51 9.22 -1.22 2.98
C ASP A 51 8.24 -0.98 1.81
N LEU A 52 6.98 -1.42 1.93
CA LEU A 52 5.96 -1.18 0.91
C LEU A 52 5.71 0.32 0.70
N ILE A 53 5.63 1.12 1.78
CA ILE A 53 5.50 2.58 1.69
C ILE A 53 6.70 3.17 0.94
N GLY A 54 7.92 2.71 1.24
CA GLY A 54 9.14 3.11 0.54
C GLY A 54 9.08 2.87 -0.97
N PHE A 55 8.58 1.72 -1.41
CA PHE A 55 8.37 1.42 -2.83
C PHE A 55 7.34 2.35 -3.48
N ILE A 56 6.20 2.58 -2.81
CA ILE A 56 5.15 3.48 -3.32
C ILE A 56 5.68 4.93 -3.42
N ALA A 57 6.47 5.38 -2.44
CA ALA A 57 7.09 6.70 -2.44
C ALA A 57 8.12 6.87 -3.55
N ALA A 58 8.95 5.85 -3.81
CA ALA A 58 9.89 5.87 -4.92
C ALA A 58 9.15 6.02 -6.27
N GLU A 59 8.05 5.30 -6.46
CA GLU A 59 7.23 5.40 -7.66
C GLU A 59 6.54 6.76 -7.78
N ALA A 60 6.00 7.29 -6.67
CA ALA A 60 5.40 8.63 -6.63
C ALA A 60 6.39 9.72 -7.07
N ASN A 61 7.64 9.63 -6.61
CA ASN A 61 8.71 10.58 -6.94
C ASN A 61 9.13 10.52 -8.42
N HIS A 62 8.98 9.37 -9.08
CA HIS A 62 9.30 9.19 -10.50
C HIS A 62 8.10 9.36 -11.43
N ALA A 63 6.87 9.44 -10.91
CA ALA A 63 5.66 9.59 -11.70
C ALA A 63 5.65 10.93 -12.47
N GLU A 64 5.67 10.88 -13.80
CA GLU A 64 5.55 12.07 -14.66
C GLU A 64 4.13 12.67 -14.63
N ASP A 65 3.11 11.84 -14.39
CA ASP A 65 1.72 12.27 -14.27
C ASP A 65 1.43 12.80 -12.85
N LYS A 66 1.18 14.11 -12.76
CA LYS A 66 0.84 14.79 -11.50
C LYS A 66 -0.42 14.26 -10.80
N LYS A 67 -1.37 13.67 -11.53
CA LYS A 67 -2.55 13.03 -10.93
C LYS A 67 -2.18 11.68 -10.32
N LEU A 68 -1.29 10.93 -10.97
CA LEU A 68 -0.77 9.67 -10.45
C LEU A 68 0.02 9.89 -9.17
N GLN A 69 0.98 10.83 -9.20
CA GLN A 69 1.75 11.24 -8.03
C GLN A 69 0.83 11.55 -6.84
N LYS A 70 -0.18 12.42 -7.04
CA LYS A 70 -1.14 12.77 -5.98
C LYS A 70 -1.95 11.60 -5.44
N LYS A 71 -2.23 10.57 -6.25
CA LYS A 71 -2.91 9.36 -5.77
C LYS A 71 -1.98 8.54 -4.87
N LEU A 72 -0.72 8.43 -5.26
CA LEU A 72 0.30 7.71 -4.49
C LEU A 72 0.64 8.44 -3.19
N ASP A 73 0.82 9.76 -3.22
CA ASP A 73 1.05 10.58 -2.01
C ASP A 73 -0.07 10.36 -0.98
N ARG A 74 -1.34 10.37 -1.42
CA ARG A 74 -2.48 10.12 -0.54
C ARG A 74 -2.51 8.71 0.03
N LEU A 75 -2.05 7.73 -0.75
CA LEU A 75 -1.95 6.34 -0.30
C LEU A 75 -0.84 6.20 0.75
N ILE A 76 0.31 6.82 0.54
CA ILE A 76 1.42 6.88 1.48
C ILE A 76 0.95 7.50 2.80
N ASP A 77 0.38 8.71 2.76
CA ASP A 77 -0.15 9.41 3.95
C ASP A 77 -1.13 8.52 4.74
N LYS A 78 -1.93 7.72 4.03
CA LYS A 78 -2.91 6.82 4.64
C LYS A 78 -2.25 5.62 5.33
N LEU A 79 -1.25 5.01 4.70
CA LEU A 79 -0.55 3.85 5.25
C LEU A 79 0.38 4.24 6.40
N GLU A 80 1.05 5.39 6.31
CA GLU A 80 1.86 5.94 7.41
C GLU A 80 1.02 6.21 8.65
N ARG A 81 -0.18 6.77 8.50
CA ARG A 81 -1.10 6.94 9.65
C ARG A 81 -1.47 5.63 10.32
N MET A 82 -1.59 4.54 9.56
CA MET A 82 -1.86 3.23 10.16
C MET A 82 -0.66 2.78 11.00
N LEU A 83 0.58 3.01 10.56
CA LEU A 83 1.77 2.67 11.34
C LEU A 83 1.86 3.40 12.69
N GLU A 84 1.22 4.57 12.81
CA GLU A 84 1.19 5.38 14.03
C GLU A 84 0.03 5.05 14.99
N GLU A 85 -0.93 4.19 14.58
CA GLU A 85 -2.10 3.76 15.37
C GLU A 85 -1.82 2.53 16.26
#